data_AF-A0AAN8J6N1-F1
#
_entry.id   AF-A0AAN8J6N1-F1
#
_cell.length_a   1.000
_cell.length_b   1.000
_cell.length_c   1.000
_cell.angle_alpha   90.00
_cell.angle_beta   90.00
_cell.angle_gamma   90.00
#
_symmetry.space_group_name_H-M   'P 1'
#
loop_
_entity.id
_entity.type
_entity.pdbx_description
1 polymer ?
#
loop_
_entity_poly.entity_id
_entity_poly.type
_entity_poly.pdbx_seq_one_letter_code
_entity_poly.pdbx_strand_id
1 'polypeptide(L)'
;MLRLVVLCAISVAVLTAEIEQETEKIENAENTEQNENAEGLQKKSSGYCYSSGRILRNGQQTRVRHDPCAVYRCDRGSLRRVSQDCSAGGRCRKVGSTWTEKCATYKCERTRGRRGSQQIRVRKVSEKCVDAHGNCRQPGERFPHVVNGRYNSRCTCKQYRSRNTIRTSYHCQ
;
A
#
# COMPACT_ATOMS: atom_id res chain seq x y z
N MET A 1 -62.61 25.53 -18.84
CA MET A 1 -61.51 24.99 -18.02
C MET A 1 -60.16 25.14 -18.75
N LEU A 2 -59.71 26.36 -19.11
CA LEU A 2 -58.43 26.55 -19.82
C LEU A 2 -57.58 27.74 -19.34
N ARG A 3 -58.04 28.51 -18.34
CA ARG A 3 -57.32 29.69 -17.83
C ARG A 3 -56.59 29.49 -16.50
N LEU A 4 -56.82 28.38 -15.79
CA LEU A 4 -56.18 28.12 -14.48
C LEU A 4 -54.81 27.43 -14.57
N VAL A 5 -54.50 26.74 -15.67
CA VAL A 5 -53.25 25.96 -15.80
C VAL A 5 -52.05 26.85 -16.15
N VAL A 6 -52.29 27.98 -16.83
CA VAL A 6 -51.21 28.85 -17.34
C VAL A 6 -50.52 29.63 -16.23
N LEU A 7 -51.24 29.99 -15.15
CA LEU A 7 -50.66 30.78 -14.05
C LEU A 7 -49.68 29.98 -13.18
N CYS A 8 -49.82 28.65 -13.09
CA CYS A 8 -48.94 27.84 -12.26
C CYS A 8 -47.57 27.55 -12.91
N ALA A 9 -47.50 27.56 -14.24
CA ALA A 9 -46.25 27.32 -14.97
C ALA A 9 -45.30 28.54 -14.96
N ILE A 10 -45.86 29.75 -14.93
CA ILE A 10 -45.07 31.00 -14.93
C ILE A 10 -44.36 31.18 -13.58
N SER A 11 -44.97 30.79 -12.46
CA SER A 11 -44.36 30.92 -11.13
C SER A 11 -43.18 29.99 -10.89
N VAL A 12 -43.13 28.80 -11.52
CA VAL A 12 -42.01 27.86 -11.33
C VAL A 12 -40.77 28.29 -12.13
N ALA A 13 -40.96 28.86 -13.32
CA ALA A 13 -39.84 29.27 -14.18
C ALA A 13 -39.07 30.49 -13.63
N VAL A 14 -39.75 31.41 -12.93
CA VAL A 14 -39.10 32.58 -12.33
C VAL A 14 -38.25 32.19 -11.12
N LEU A 15 -38.73 31.24 -10.29
CA LEU A 15 -37.99 30.77 -9.11
C LEU A 15 -36.71 29.97 -9.45
N THR A 16 -36.64 29.32 -10.61
CA THR A 16 -35.43 28.58 -11.03
C THR A 16 -34.33 29.47 -11.61
N ALA A 17 -34.67 30.63 -12.16
CA ALA A 17 -33.67 31.52 -12.78
C ALA A 17 -32.88 32.36 -11.76
N GLU A 18 -33.44 32.63 -10.59
CA GLU A 18 -32.77 33.41 -9.53
C GLU A 18 -31.78 32.57 -8.70
N ILE A 19 -31.91 31.23 -8.70
CA ILE A 19 -31.02 30.34 -7.92
C ILE A 19 -29.69 30.07 -8.65
N GLU A 20 -29.66 30.10 -9.98
CA GLU A 20 -28.43 29.84 -10.76
C GLU A 20 -27.43 31.01 -10.74
N GLN A 21 -27.86 32.25 -10.45
CA GLN A 21 -26.97 33.41 -10.42
C GLN A 21 -26.18 33.60 -9.11
N GLU A 22 -26.53 32.90 -8.03
CA GLU A 22 -25.78 32.97 -6.77
C GLU A 22 -24.72 31.88 -6.62
N THR A 23 -24.84 30.75 -7.32
CA THR A 23 -23.86 29.65 -7.26
C THR A 23 -22.54 29.93 -8.00
N GLU A 24 -22.55 30.82 -9.00
CA GLU A 24 -21.35 31.12 -9.80
C GLU A 24 -20.41 32.16 -9.13
N LYS A 25 -20.86 32.82 -8.06
CA LYS A 25 -20.04 33.75 -7.26
C LYS A 25 -19.28 33.09 -6.11
N ILE A 26 -19.64 31.87 -5.72
CA ILE A 26 -18.98 31.15 -4.63
C ILE A 26 -17.80 30.31 -5.14
N GLU A 27 -17.83 29.79 -6.37
CA GLU A 27 -16.72 29.00 -6.94
C GLU A 27 -15.48 29.81 -7.34
N ASN A 28 -15.59 31.14 -7.46
CA ASN A 28 -14.49 32.02 -7.88
C ASN A 28 -13.78 32.74 -6.72
N ALA A 29 -14.16 32.50 -5.47
CA ALA A 29 -13.44 33.00 -4.29
C ALA A 29 -12.59 31.92 -3.61
N GLU A 30 -12.83 30.62 -3.85
CA GLU A 30 -12.05 29.53 -3.24
C GLU A 30 -10.87 29.05 -4.09
N ASN A 31 -10.76 29.50 -5.35
CA ASN A 31 -9.73 29.04 -6.29
C ASN A 31 -8.48 29.94 -6.42
N THR A 32 -8.28 30.91 -5.52
CA THR A 32 -7.05 31.75 -5.54
C THR A 32 -6.24 31.70 -4.24
N GLU A 33 -6.61 30.85 -3.27
CA GLU A 33 -5.85 30.67 -2.02
C GLU A 33 -5.40 29.21 -1.73
N GLN A 34 -5.39 28.33 -2.74
CA GLN A 34 -5.00 26.93 -2.54
C GLN A 34 -3.70 26.48 -3.23
N ASN A 35 -2.97 27.38 -3.92
CA ASN A 35 -1.83 26.94 -4.74
C ASN A 35 -0.42 27.39 -4.29
N GLU A 36 -0.25 28.01 -3.11
CA GLU A 36 1.09 28.41 -2.63
C GLU A 36 1.37 28.16 -1.13
N ASN A 37 0.51 27.45 -0.40
CA ASN A 37 0.65 27.32 1.06
C ASN A 37 0.97 25.92 1.62
N ALA A 38 1.29 24.92 0.77
CA ALA A 38 1.81 23.63 1.24
C ALA A 38 3.35 23.52 1.21
N GLU A 39 4.04 24.33 0.41
CA GLU A 39 5.51 24.33 0.31
C GLU A 39 6.19 25.46 1.12
N GLY A 40 5.43 26.48 1.54
CA GLY A 40 5.94 27.69 2.22
C GLY A 40 6.13 27.62 3.74
N LEU A 41 5.62 26.58 4.43
CA LEU A 41 5.85 26.39 5.88
C LEU A 41 7.22 25.75 6.20
N GLN A 42 8.06 25.51 5.20
CA GLN A 42 9.51 25.28 5.39
C GLN A 42 10.28 26.58 5.66
N LYS A 43 9.69 27.54 6.39
CA LYS A 43 10.48 28.60 7.02
C LYS A 43 11.40 27.94 8.04
N LYS A 44 12.65 27.77 7.61
CA LYS A 44 13.84 27.23 8.28
C LYS A 44 14.01 27.77 9.71
N SER A 45 13.19 27.33 10.66
CA SER A 45 13.66 27.29 12.04
C SER A 45 14.68 26.14 12.08
N SER A 46 15.94 26.47 12.34
CA SER A 46 17.13 25.65 12.13
C SER A 46 17.22 24.35 12.95
N GLY A 47 16.11 23.90 13.56
CA GLY A 47 16.07 22.76 14.45
C GLY A 47 14.77 21.95 14.48
N TYR A 48 13.77 22.26 13.65
CA TYR A 48 12.47 21.56 13.68
C TYR A 48 12.05 21.01 12.31
N CYS A 49 11.42 19.84 12.31
CA CYS A 49 10.86 19.23 11.11
C CYS A 49 9.33 19.17 11.21
N TYR A 50 8.63 19.36 10.10
CA TYR A 50 7.19 19.16 10.02
C TYR A 50 6.87 17.81 9.36
N SER A 51 6.06 16.97 10.00
CA SER A 51 5.68 15.67 9.46
C SER A 51 4.30 15.23 9.94
N SER A 52 3.41 14.85 9.01
CA SER A 52 2.08 14.31 9.32
C SER A 52 1.28 15.19 10.29
N GLY A 53 1.31 16.52 10.10
CA GLY A 53 0.61 17.47 10.97
C GLY A 53 1.30 17.80 12.30
N ARG A 54 2.53 17.31 12.53
CA ARG A 54 3.25 17.45 13.81
C ARG A 54 4.60 18.12 13.63
N ILE A 55 4.98 18.97 14.59
CA ILE A 55 6.32 19.55 14.69
C ILE A 55 7.20 18.60 15.50
N LEU A 56 8.38 18.28 14.96
CA LEU A 56 9.37 17.38 15.55
C LEU A 56 10.63 18.17 15.90
N ARG A 57 11.16 17.96 17.10
CA ARG A 57 12.45 18.52 17.52
C ARG A 57 13.61 17.81 16.83
N ASN A 58 14.74 18.48 16.67
CA ASN A 58 15.98 17.84 16.23
C ASN A 58 16.28 16.59 17.08
N GLY A 59 16.59 15.47 16.43
CA GLY A 59 16.80 14.16 17.04
C GLY A 59 15.53 13.33 17.28
N GLN A 60 14.34 13.92 17.26
CA GLN A 60 13.08 13.20 17.46
C GLN A 60 12.79 12.26 16.29
N GLN A 61 12.31 11.05 16.62
CA GLN A 61 11.94 10.05 15.63
C GLN A 61 10.42 10.00 15.42
N THR A 62 10.01 9.69 14.19
CA THR A 62 8.61 9.49 13.81
C THR A 62 8.48 8.43 12.72
N ARG A 63 7.25 7.97 12.50
CA ARG A 63 6.85 7.20 11.32
C ARG A 63 5.89 8.04 10.48
N VAL A 64 5.95 7.89 9.16
CA VAL A 64 5.09 8.63 8.24
C VAL A 64 3.99 7.71 7.69
N ARG A 65 2.83 8.29 7.36
CA ARG A 65 1.64 7.51 6.94
C ARG A 65 1.88 6.69 5.67
N HIS A 66 2.65 7.21 4.71
CA HIS A 66 2.91 6.54 3.42
C HIS A 66 4.03 5.50 3.48
N ASP A 67 4.83 5.47 4.55
CA ASP A 67 5.90 4.48 4.77
C ASP A 67 5.92 4.08 6.27
N PRO A 68 4.90 3.36 6.74
CA PRO A 68 4.70 3.08 8.17
C PRO A 68 5.75 2.12 8.77
N CYS A 69 6.55 1.48 7.91
CA CYS A 69 7.65 0.61 8.31
C CYS A 69 9.03 1.27 8.18
N ALA A 70 9.07 2.56 7.85
CA ALA A 70 10.27 3.37 7.97
C ALA A 70 10.20 4.29 9.19
N VAL A 71 11.34 4.41 9.87
CA VAL A 71 11.52 5.38 10.94
C VAL A 71 12.37 6.52 10.41
N TYR A 72 11.89 7.74 10.64
CA TYR A 72 12.55 8.98 10.27
C TYR A 72 12.99 9.70 11.53
N ARG A 73 14.14 10.35 11.47
CA ARG A 73 14.66 11.23 12.51
C ARG A 73 14.72 12.65 11.95
N CYS A 74 14.25 13.63 12.70
CA CYS A 74 14.48 15.02 12.37
C CYS A 74 15.96 15.38 12.60
N ASP A 75 16.61 15.95 11.59
CA ASP A 75 18.02 16.34 11.64
C ASP A 75 18.18 17.74 11.02
N ARG A 76 18.35 18.74 11.89
CA ARG A 76 18.53 20.17 11.53
C ARG A 76 17.50 20.68 10.51
N GLY A 77 16.23 20.36 10.75
CA GLY A 77 15.12 20.76 9.90
C GLY A 77 14.83 19.84 8.70
N SER A 78 15.57 18.74 8.55
CA SER A 78 15.34 17.74 7.50
C SER A 78 14.98 16.37 8.07
N LEU A 79 13.96 15.71 7.52
CA LEU A 79 13.65 14.32 7.88
C LEU A 79 14.62 13.36 7.20
N ARG A 80 15.39 12.62 8.00
CA ARG A 80 16.30 11.57 7.54
C ARG A 80 15.77 10.21 7.93
N ARG A 81 15.63 9.30 6.97
CA ARG A 81 15.26 7.90 7.24
C ARG A 81 16.42 7.21 7.97
N VAL A 82 16.16 6.75 9.20
CA VAL A 82 17.15 6.07 10.05
C VAL A 82 17.02 4.56 10.01
N SER A 83 15.81 4.05 9.79
CA SER A 83 15.58 2.62 9.60
C SER A 83 14.43 2.40 8.64
N GLN A 84 14.41 1.21 8.05
CA GLN A 84 13.35 0.76 7.17
C GLN A 84 13.28 -0.76 7.30
N ASP A 85 12.06 -1.24 7.45
CA ASP A 85 11.67 -2.64 7.59
C ASP A 85 10.72 -3.01 6.43
N CYS A 86 10.51 -4.31 6.21
CA CYS A 86 9.57 -4.73 5.16
C CYS A 86 8.13 -4.59 5.64
N SER A 87 7.26 -4.06 4.79
CA SER A 87 5.82 -4.14 4.97
C SER A 87 5.30 -5.44 4.36
N ALA A 88 4.72 -6.33 5.19
CA ALA A 88 4.15 -7.61 4.75
C ALA A 88 2.90 -7.93 5.56
N GLY A 89 1.76 -8.10 4.87
CA GLY A 89 0.47 -8.42 5.52
C GLY A 89 0.02 -7.38 6.54
N GLY A 90 0.26 -6.09 6.25
CA GLY A 90 -0.06 -4.98 7.16
C GLY A 90 0.84 -4.88 8.40
N ARG A 91 1.92 -5.67 8.49
CA ARG A 91 2.86 -5.66 9.61
C ARG A 91 4.28 -5.31 9.14
N CYS A 92 5.04 -4.66 10.01
CA CYS A 92 6.46 -4.40 9.77
C CYS A 92 7.32 -5.59 10.22
N ARG A 93 8.16 -6.09 9.32
CA ARG A 93 9.08 -7.20 9.55
C ARG A 93 10.51 -6.69 9.53
N LYS A 94 11.24 -6.91 10.62
CA LYS A 94 12.63 -6.45 10.77
C LYS A 94 13.50 -6.96 9.62
N VAL A 95 14.37 -6.11 9.09
CA VAL A 95 15.39 -6.57 8.13
C VAL A 95 16.20 -7.73 8.71
N GLY A 96 16.40 -8.77 7.91
CA GLY A 96 17.06 -10.02 8.31
C GLY A 96 16.11 -11.09 8.83
N SER A 97 14.89 -10.71 9.27
CA SER A 97 13.92 -11.68 9.79
C SER A 97 13.36 -12.60 8.71
N THR A 98 13.02 -13.82 9.13
CA THR A 98 12.31 -14.82 8.34
C THR A 98 10.98 -15.15 9.00
N TRP A 99 9.97 -15.46 8.20
CA TRP A 99 8.69 -15.94 8.69
C TRP A 99 8.06 -16.89 7.68
N THR A 100 7.16 -17.74 8.16
CA THR A 100 6.39 -18.65 7.32
C THR A 100 4.94 -18.19 7.32
N GLU A 101 4.35 -18.14 6.13
CA GLU A 101 2.94 -17.84 5.93
C GLU A 101 2.39 -18.82 4.91
N LYS A 102 1.30 -19.51 5.29
CA LYS A 102 0.80 -20.69 4.57
C LYS A 102 1.94 -21.73 4.45
N CYS A 103 2.31 -22.10 3.23
CA CYS A 103 3.40 -23.04 2.95
C CYS A 103 4.66 -22.37 2.40
N ALA A 104 4.77 -21.04 2.47
CA ALA A 104 5.93 -20.32 1.95
C ALA A 104 6.72 -19.62 3.08
N THR A 105 8.05 -19.72 3.02
CA THR A 105 8.94 -18.98 3.91
C THR A 105 9.44 -17.73 3.19
N TYR A 106 9.34 -16.60 3.87
CA TYR A 106 9.76 -15.30 3.38
C TYR A 106 10.91 -14.76 4.24
N LYS A 107 11.69 -13.86 3.64
CA LYS A 107 12.75 -13.11 4.31
C LYS A 107 12.65 -11.64 3.95
N CYS A 108 12.78 -10.77 4.95
CA CYS A 108 12.99 -9.36 4.72
C CYS A 108 14.49 -9.11 4.53
N GLU A 109 14.90 -8.62 3.37
CA GLU A 109 16.32 -8.43 3.05
C GLU A 109 16.60 -7.05 2.43
N ARG A 110 17.81 -6.54 2.69
CA ARG A 110 18.38 -5.40 1.98
C ARG A 110 19.05 -5.92 0.71
N THR A 111 18.74 -5.30 -0.41
CA THR A 111 19.29 -5.60 -1.72
C THR A 111 19.78 -4.33 -2.39
N ARG A 112 20.86 -4.44 -3.17
CA ARG A 112 21.39 -3.33 -3.95
C ARG A 112 20.58 -3.19 -5.24
N GLY A 113 19.89 -2.07 -5.39
CA GLY A 113 19.19 -1.68 -6.59
C GLY A 113 20.14 -1.18 -7.68
N ARG A 114 19.55 -0.74 -8.80
CA ARG A 114 20.28 -0.08 -9.89
C ARG A 114 20.96 1.19 -9.33
N ARG A 115 22.16 1.50 -9.83
CA ARG A 115 22.98 2.65 -9.38
C ARG A 115 23.40 2.61 -7.91
N GLY A 116 23.39 1.44 -7.27
CA GLY A 116 23.91 1.28 -5.90
C GLY A 116 22.95 1.71 -4.78
N SER A 117 21.72 2.10 -5.11
CA SER A 117 20.67 2.39 -4.13
C SER A 117 20.39 1.16 -3.26
N GLN A 118 20.18 1.36 -1.95
CA GLN A 118 19.73 0.28 -1.07
C GLN A 118 18.21 0.16 -1.17
N GLN A 119 17.72 -1.04 -1.44
CA GLN A 119 16.29 -1.37 -1.50
C GLN A 119 16.00 -2.42 -0.44
N ILE A 120 14.87 -2.29 0.26
CA ILE A 120 14.39 -3.30 1.19
C ILE A 120 13.21 -4.00 0.55
N ARG A 121 13.24 -5.33 0.53
CA ARG A 121 12.17 -6.13 -0.09
C ARG A 121 11.92 -7.42 0.68
N VAL A 122 10.70 -7.91 0.53
CA VAL A 122 10.33 -9.27 0.92
C VAL A 122 10.73 -10.21 -0.21
N ARG A 123 11.50 -11.25 0.10
CA ARG A 123 11.83 -12.32 -0.84
C ARG A 123 11.28 -13.65 -0.34
N LYS A 124 10.62 -14.42 -1.22
CA LYS A 124 10.27 -15.81 -0.96
C LYS A 124 11.55 -16.67 -0.99
N VAL A 125 11.85 -17.38 0.10
CA VAL A 125 13.09 -18.16 0.28
C VAL A 125 12.85 -19.67 0.08
N SER A 126 11.65 -20.14 0.38
CA SER A 126 11.21 -21.51 0.07
C SER A 126 9.71 -21.58 -0.06
N GLU A 127 9.22 -22.63 -0.72
CA GLU A 127 7.81 -22.95 -0.85
C GLU A 127 7.62 -24.46 -0.73
N LYS A 128 6.90 -24.86 0.31
CA LYS A 128 6.40 -26.21 0.52
C LYS A 128 5.14 -26.41 -0.32
N CYS A 129 4.84 -27.68 -0.58
CA CYS A 129 3.69 -28.06 -1.37
C CYS A 129 2.47 -28.23 -0.47
N VAL A 130 1.27 -28.16 -1.04
CA VAL A 130 0.01 -28.28 -0.30
C VAL A 130 -0.64 -29.60 -0.70
N ASP A 131 -0.96 -30.45 0.28
CA ASP A 131 -1.70 -31.68 0.01
C ASP A 131 -3.22 -31.44 -0.11
N ALA A 132 -3.98 -32.49 -0.43
CA ALA A 132 -5.44 -32.43 -0.59
C ALA A 132 -6.19 -32.00 0.69
N HIS A 133 -5.52 -32.05 1.85
CA HIS A 133 -6.08 -31.66 3.14
C HIS A 133 -5.59 -30.26 3.59
N GLY A 134 -4.80 -29.57 2.76
CA GLY A 134 -4.26 -28.25 3.07
C GLY A 134 -2.95 -28.26 3.88
N ASN A 135 -2.32 -29.42 4.12
CA ASN A 135 -1.08 -29.48 4.89
C ASN A 135 0.15 -29.18 4.01
N CYS A 136 1.16 -28.56 4.62
CA CYS A 136 2.42 -28.27 3.94
C CYS A 136 3.35 -29.49 3.92
N ARG A 137 3.72 -29.95 2.72
CA ARG A 137 4.59 -31.10 2.45
C ARG A 137 5.93 -30.67 1.88
N GLN A 138 6.99 -31.41 2.20
CA GLN A 138 8.32 -31.11 1.65
C GLN A 138 8.38 -31.50 0.17
N PRO A 139 9.15 -30.77 -0.65
CA PRO A 139 9.45 -31.21 -2.02
C PRO A 139 10.03 -32.63 -2.04
N GLY A 140 9.49 -33.49 -2.91
CA GLY A 140 9.84 -34.90 -3.03
C GLY A 140 8.99 -35.87 -2.22
N GLU A 141 8.23 -35.42 -1.22
CA GLU A 141 7.29 -36.27 -0.48
C GLU A 141 6.15 -36.77 -1.38
N ARG A 142 5.63 -37.96 -1.06
CA ARG A 142 4.40 -38.50 -1.66
C ARG A 142 3.19 -38.18 -0.78
N PHE A 143 2.17 -37.56 -1.36
CA PHE A 143 0.96 -37.16 -0.64
C PHE A 143 -0.24 -37.07 -1.58
N PRO A 144 -1.49 -37.10 -1.07
CA PRO A 144 -2.67 -36.92 -1.89
C PRO A 144 -2.78 -35.46 -2.37
N HIS A 145 -3.19 -35.22 -3.61
CA HIS A 145 -3.42 -33.87 -4.14
C HIS A 145 -4.53 -33.87 -5.21
N VAL A 146 -5.21 -32.74 -5.37
CA VAL A 146 -6.30 -32.58 -6.34
C VAL A 146 -5.77 -31.84 -7.56
N VAL A 147 -5.77 -32.49 -8.73
CA VAL A 147 -5.35 -31.89 -10.00
C VAL A 147 -6.54 -31.87 -10.94
N ASN A 148 -6.93 -30.69 -11.42
CA ASN A 148 -8.08 -30.50 -12.30
C ASN A 148 -9.37 -31.15 -11.74
N GLY A 149 -9.61 -31.03 -10.44
CA GLY A 149 -10.78 -31.60 -9.76
C GLY A 149 -10.71 -33.10 -9.45
N ARG A 150 -9.69 -33.82 -9.93
CA ARG A 150 -9.50 -35.25 -9.64
C ARG A 150 -8.58 -35.45 -8.44
N TYR A 151 -9.06 -36.22 -7.46
CA TYR A 151 -8.24 -36.66 -6.33
C TYR A 151 -7.25 -37.73 -6.78
N ASN A 152 -5.96 -37.49 -6.53
CA ASN A 152 -4.89 -38.44 -6.78
C ASN A 152 -4.23 -38.77 -5.44
N SER A 153 -4.17 -40.06 -5.09
CA SER A 153 -3.62 -40.50 -3.80
C SER A 153 -2.10 -40.45 -3.73
N ARG A 154 -1.42 -40.36 -4.89
CA ARG A 154 0.04 -40.41 -5.02
C ARG A 154 0.57 -39.30 -5.92
N CYS A 155 0.75 -38.12 -5.34
CA CYS A 155 1.43 -37.02 -6.00
C CYS A 155 2.76 -36.75 -5.32
N THR A 156 3.69 -36.22 -6.10
CA THR A 156 4.93 -35.62 -5.63
C THR A 156 5.00 -34.19 -6.11
N CYS A 157 5.82 -33.37 -5.48
CA CYS A 157 6.05 -32.03 -5.96
C CYS A 157 7.54 -31.69 -5.98
N LYS A 158 7.91 -30.73 -6.84
CA LYS A 158 9.26 -30.21 -6.98
C LYS A 158 9.26 -28.71 -6.78
N GLN A 159 10.25 -28.21 -6.04
CA GLN A 159 10.51 -26.77 -5.90
C GLN A 159 11.52 -26.32 -6.97
N TYR A 160 11.25 -25.23 -7.66
CA TYR A 160 12.16 -24.66 -8.66
C TYR A 160 12.14 -23.12 -8.64
N ARG A 161 13.16 -22.50 -9.25
CA ARG A 161 13.25 -21.04 -9.39
C ARG A 161 12.85 -20.61 -10.81
N SER A 162 11.98 -19.62 -10.90
CA SER A 162 11.56 -19.00 -12.17
C SER A 162 11.55 -17.47 -12.02
N ARG A 163 12.30 -16.75 -12.87
CA ARG A 163 12.38 -15.28 -12.89
C ARG A 163 12.50 -14.65 -11.48
N ASN A 164 13.42 -15.15 -10.66
CA ASN A 164 13.68 -14.74 -9.27
C ASN A 164 12.58 -15.07 -8.23
N THR A 165 11.60 -15.89 -8.59
CA THR A 165 10.56 -16.37 -7.68
C THR A 165 10.66 -17.89 -7.50
N ILE A 166 10.41 -18.37 -6.29
CA ILE A 166 10.32 -19.81 -6.01
C ILE A 166 8.89 -20.28 -6.28
N ARG A 167 8.77 -21.42 -6.96
CA ARG A 167 7.51 -22.06 -7.32
C ARG A 167 7.57 -23.55 -7.05
N THR A 168 6.40 -24.17 -6.95
CA THR A 168 6.24 -25.62 -6.88
C THR A 168 5.52 -26.14 -8.13
N SER A 169 5.86 -27.35 -8.57
CA SER A 169 5.14 -28.09 -9.60
C SER A 169 4.76 -29.47 -9.06
N TYR A 170 3.59 -29.98 -9.43
CA TYR A 170 3.05 -31.27 -8.97
C TYR A 170 3.12 -32.30 -10.10
N HIS A 171 3.41 -33.55 -9.74
CA HIS A 171 3.37 -34.69 -10.63
C HIS A 171 2.63 -35.84 -9.92
N CYS A 172 1.53 -36.27 -10.52
CA CYS A 172 0.65 -37.31 -9.99
C CYS A 172 0.60 -38.49 -10.97
N GLN A 173 0.49 -39.70 -10.43
CA GLN A 173 0.35 -40.95 -11.19
C GLN A 173 -1.06 -41.50 -11.05
#